data_AF-A0A1M5T325-F1
#
_entry.id   AF-A0A1M5T325-F1
#
_cell.length_a   1.000
_cell.length_b   1.000
_cell.length_c   1.000
_cell.angle_alpha   90.00
_cell.angle_beta   90.00
_cell.angle_gamma   90.00
#
_symmetry.space_group_name_H-M   'P 1'
#
loop_
_entity.id
_entity.type
_entity.pdbx_description
1 polymer ?
#
loop_
_entity_poly.entity_id
_entity_poly.type
_entity_poly.pdbx_seq_one_letter_code
_entity_poly.pdbx_strand_id
1 'polypeptide(L)'
;MLKNESIYFNLYNDNLDIYSKGKNNTYEKNHHNIFSVKKSNIYILIQGEGILSKEMIFDKRLKSNLHKTIDTELKYELNSKDNILFTYKIVHKDKKSIRVLVNCINNELVRELKSLYKNKNKINSIVCIQFFILKLLQKKVKGLKKIEEYRCAFTYGDYSYYMRIHKGELRENEVLKCDMNYFKEYLFQNYDCEESISYIYLKKGKGFNNIAISEIQKLKSFENEVLKLEEV
;
A
#
# COMPACT_ATOMS: atom_id res chain seq x y z
N MET A 1 1.05 -12.69 26.79
CA MET A 1 2.30 -12.16 26.18
C MET A 1 2.55 -12.96 24.91
N LEU A 2 2.26 -12.40 23.72
CA LEU A 2 2.41 -13.09 22.44
C LEU A 2 3.90 -13.14 22.08
N LYS A 3 4.54 -14.32 22.13
CA LYS A 3 5.94 -14.50 21.70
C LYS A 3 5.94 -15.13 20.31
N ASN A 4 6.67 -14.52 19.36
CA ASN A 4 6.94 -15.04 18.00
C ASN A 4 5.73 -15.19 17.06
N GLU A 5 4.66 -14.43 17.25
CA GLU A 5 3.54 -14.41 16.30
C GLU A 5 3.64 -13.23 15.33
N SER A 6 3.35 -13.46 14.05
CA SER A 6 3.14 -12.38 13.09
C SER A 6 1.81 -11.69 13.41
N ILE A 7 1.85 -10.36 13.53
CA ILE A 7 0.67 -9.55 13.86
C ILE A 7 0.34 -8.70 12.66
N TYR A 8 -0.95 -8.70 12.32
CA TYR A 8 -1.50 -7.92 11.23
C TYR A 8 -2.32 -6.77 11.78
N PHE A 9 -2.09 -5.60 11.22
CA PHE A 9 -2.79 -4.37 11.54
C PHE A 9 -3.56 -3.91 10.31
N ASN A 10 -4.84 -3.60 10.48
CA ASN A 10 -5.64 -2.95 9.45
C ASN A 10 -5.96 -1.52 9.92
N LEU A 11 -5.43 -0.52 9.24
CA LEU A 11 -5.58 0.89 9.57
C LEU A 11 -6.60 1.57 8.67
N TYR A 12 -7.57 2.26 9.25
CA TYR A 12 -8.67 2.93 8.53
C TYR A 12 -9.42 3.98 9.34
N ASN A 13 -9.71 5.17 8.80
CA ASN A 13 -10.44 6.23 9.52
C ASN A 13 -9.98 6.35 10.99
N ASP A 14 -8.67 6.47 11.25
CA ASP A 14 -8.07 6.52 12.59
C ASP A 14 -8.31 5.32 13.52
N ASN A 15 -8.91 4.25 12.99
CA ASN A 15 -9.13 2.99 13.68
C ASN A 15 -8.05 1.98 13.31
N LEU A 16 -7.71 1.15 14.29
CA LEU A 16 -6.77 0.06 14.12
C LEU A 16 -7.40 -1.26 14.58
N ASP A 17 -7.61 -2.16 13.62
CA ASP A 17 -7.91 -3.54 13.94
C ASP A 17 -6.62 -4.36 14.03
N ILE A 18 -6.44 -5.05 15.15
CA ILE A 18 -5.31 -5.96 15.37
C ILE A 18 -5.79 -7.38 15.14
N TYR A 19 -5.01 -8.14 14.37
CA TYR A 19 -5.23 -9.55 14.16
C TYR A 19 -3.97 -10.32 14.53
N SER A 20 -4.12 -11.39 15.33
CA SER A 20 -3.03 -12.34 15.59
C SER A 20 -3.38 -13.73 15.06
N LYS A 21 -2.34 -14.54 14.87
CA LYS A 21 -2.46 -15.87 14.31
C LYS A 21 -2.99 -16.83 15.38
N GLY A 22 -4.23 -17.29 15.22
CA GLY A 22 -4.83 -18.31 16.08
C GLY A 22 -4.28 -19.72 15.83
N LYS A 23 -4.70 -20.68 16.66
CA LYS A 23 -4.22 -22.09 16.65
C LYS A 23 -4.40 -22.82 15.29
N ASN A 24 -5.32 -22.34 14.44
CA ASN A 24 -5.64 -22.95 13.14
C ASN A 24 -5.10 -22.16 11.93
N ASN A 25 -4.05 -21.36 12.09
CA ASN A 25 -3.57 -20.41 11.06
C ASN A 25 -4.62 -19.36 10.64
N THR A 26 -5.69 -19.18 11.41
CA THR A 26 -6.73 -18.17 11.18
C THR A 26 -6.40 -16.89 11.93
N TYR A 27 -6.61 -15.74 11.30
CA TYR A 27 -6.40 -14.44 11.94
C TYR A 27 -7.69 -13.95 12.60
N GLU A 28 -7.64 -13.72 13.91
CA GLU A 28 -8.79 -13.29 14.71
C GLU A 28 -8.59 -11.86 15.21
N LYS A 29 -9.67 -11.07 15.19
CA LYS A 29 -9.67 -9.69 15.65
C LYS A 29 -9.49 -9.69 17.17
N ASN A 30 -8.40 -9.08 17.65
CA ASN A 30 -8.11 -8.93 19.06
C ASN A 30 -8.17 -7.46 19.46
N HIS A 31 -8.88 -7.17 20.55
CA HIS A 31 -8.89 -5.86 21.19
C HIS A 31 -7.66 -5.72 22.10
N HIS A 32 -6.47 -5.66 21.52
CA HIS A 32 -5.24 -5.45 22.29
C HIS A 32 -4.75 -4.01 22.17
N ASN A 33 -4.18 -3.49 23.26
CA ASN A 33 -3.42 -2.26 23.22
C ASN A 33 -2.13 -2.52 22.43
N ILE A 34 -1.89 -1.76 21.37
CA ILE A 34 -0.77 -1.90 20.43
C ILE A 34 0.58 -1.92 21.16
N PHE A 35 0.67 -1.16 22.26
CA PHE A 35 1.85 -1.02 23.10
C PHE A 35 2.24 -2.27 23.90
N SER A 36 1.37 -3.29 23.96
CA SER A 36 1.65 -4.55 24.68
C SER A 36 2.36 -5.61 23.84
N VAL A 37 2.51 -5.37 22.54
CA VAL A 37 3.20 -6.27 21.61
C VAL A 37 4.71 -6.11 21.77
N LYS A 38 5.43 -7.19 22.10
CA LYS A 38 6.90 -7.24 22.16
C LYS A 38 7.41 -8.43 21.35
N LYS A 39 8.37 -8.19 20.45
CA LYS A 39 9.08 -9.21 19.63
C LYS A 39 8.20 -9.98 18.63
N SER A 40 7.47 -9.25 17.79
CA SER A 40 6.66 -9.81 16.70
C SER A 40 7.06 -9.23 15.35
N ASN A 41 6.89 -10.01 14.26
CA ASN A 41 6.95 -9.46 12.91
C ASN A 41 5.64 -8.72 12.65
N ILE A 42 5.71 -7.40 12.48
CA ILE A 42 4.52 -6.56 12.31
C ILE A 42 4.28 -6.26 10.83
N TYR A 43 3.08 -6.59 10.36
CA TYR A 43 2.62 -6.30 9.01
C TYR A 43 1.40 -5.39 9.08
N ILE A 44 1.43 -4.27 8.36
CA ILE A 44 0.38 -3.27 8.38
C ILE A 44 -0.23 -3.17 6.98
N LEU A 45 -1.55 -3.31 6.92
CA LEU A 45 -2.35 -2.94 5.77
C LEU A 45 -3.02 -1.60 6.04
N ILE A 46 -2.84 -0.67 5.10
CA ILE A 46 -3.52 0.62 5.08
C ILE A 46 -4.69 0.52 4.11
N GLN A 47 -5.89 0.89 4.57
CA GLN A 47 -7.09 0.99 3.76
C GLN A 47 -7.69 2.40 3.89
N GLY A 48 -8.44 2.83 2.88
CA GLY A 48 -9.09 4.14 2.83
C GLY A 48 -8.20 5.27 2.33
N GLU A 49 -6.92 4.98 2.03
CA GLU A 49 -5.93 5.99 1.67
C GLU A 49 -5.59 5.96 0.20
N GLY A 50 -5.64 7.13 -0.45
CA GLY A 50 -5.15 7.33 -1.80
C GLY A 50 -3.62 7.31 -1.87
N ILE A 51 -3.07 6.73 -2.93
CA ILE A 51 -1.63 6.72 -3.19
C ILE A 51 -1.31 7.81 -4.23
N LEU A 52 -0.38 8.71 -3.93
CA LEU A 52 0.17 9.57 -4.97
C LEU A 52 1.27 8.80 -5.72
N SER A 53 1.01 8.47 -6.98
CA SER A 53 1.96 7.84 -7.89
C SER A 53 2.51 8.88 -8.87
N LYS A 54 3.82 9.11 -8.88
CA LYS A 54 4.47 10.13 -9.70
C LYS A 54 5.76 9.64 -10.32
N GLU A 55 6.00 9.99 -11.58
CA GLU A 55 7.33 9.83 -12.17
C GLU A 55 8.21 11.04 -11.83
N MET A 56 9.39 10.79 -11.30
CA MET A 56 10.41 11.80 -11.01
C MET A 56 11.68 11.50 -11.80
N ILE A 57 12.39 12.55 -12.22
CA ILE A 57 13.62 12.45 -13.00
C ILE A 57 14.75 13.12 -12.21
N PHE A 58 15.81 12.38 -11.96
CA PHE A 58 16.98 12.84 -11.20
C PHE A 58 18.25 12.70 -12.02
N ASP A 59 19.25 13.56 -11.74
CA ASP A 59 20.60 13.37 -12.26
C ASP A 59 21.19 12.05 -11.73
N LYS A 60 21.83 11.29 -12.61
CA LYS A 60 22.45 10.00 -12.28
C LYS A 60 23.50 10.10 -11.17
N ARG A 61 24.14 11.25 -11.00
CA ARG A 61 25.10 11.52 -9.91
C ARG A 61 24.47 11.39 -8.53
N LEU A 62 23.15 11.61 -8.41
CA LEU A 62 22.40 11.50 -7.16
C LEU A 62 22.01 10.06 -6.80
N LYS A 63 22.40 9.04 -7.60
CA LYS A 63 21.98 7.65 -7.37
C LYS A 63 22.27 7.15 -5.95
N SER A 64 23.43 7.51 -5.38
CA SER A 64 23.82 7.10 -4.03
C SER A 64 22.92 7.70 -2.94
N ASN A 65 22.32 8.86 -3.20
CA ASN A 65 21.46 9.60 -2.26
C ASN A 65 20.00 9.66 -2.73
N LEU A 66 19.61 8.80 -3.67
CA LEU A 66 18.34 8.89 -4.39
C LEU A 66 17.14 8.87 -3.44
N HIS A 67 17.18 8.02 -2.41
CA HIS A 67 16.14 7.98 -1.38
C HIS A 67 15.96 9.35 -0.70
N LYS A 68 17.06 9.93 -0.18
CA LYS A 68 17.03 11.24 0.50
C LYS A 68 16.58 12.37 -0.43
N THR A 69 16.99 12.31 -1.70
CA THR A 69 16.54 13.28 -2.72
C THR A 69 15.04 13.19 -2.96
N ILE A 70 14.50 11.97 -3.12
CA ILE A 70 13.05 11.75 -3.28
C ILE A 70 12.28 12.24 -2.04
N ASP A 71 12.75 11.90 -0.84
CA ASP A 71 12.13 12.36 0.41
C ASP A 71 12.06 13.90 0.48
N THR A 72 13.17 14.57 0.13
CA THR A 72 13.24 16.04 0.13
C THR A 72 12.26 16.64 -0.89
N GLU A 73 12.22 16.08 -2.10
CA GLU A 73 11.33 16.55 -3.16
C GLU A 73 9.85 16.37 -2.77
N LEU A 74 9.50 15.21 -2.23
CA LEU A 74 8.13 14.93 -1.78
C LEU A 74 7.69 15.87 -0.65
N LYS A 75 8.56 16.15 0.32
CA LYS A 75 8.29 17.09 1.42
C LYS A 75 8.06 18.50 0.90
N TYR A 76 8.85 18.93 -0.07
CA TYR A 76 8.70 20.22 -0.72
C TYR A 76 7.38 20.31 -1.49
N GLU A 77 7.08 19.33 -2.34
CA GLU A 77 5.87 19.34 -3.17
C GLU A 77 4.57 19.25 -2.36
N LEU A 78 4.56 18.45 -1.28
CA LEU A 78 3.36 18.20 -0.49
C LEU A 78 3.17 19.20 0.66
N ASN A 79 4.07 20.17 0.83
CA ASN A 79 4.10 21.09 1.98
C ASN A 79 3.96 20.35 3.34
N SER A 80 4.43 19.11 3.42
CA SER A 80 4.23 18.21 4.56
C SER A 80 5.55 17.99 5.28
N LYS A 81 5.58 18.28 6.58
CA LYS A 81 6.84 18.28 7.33
C LYS A 81 7.36 16.88 7.63
N ASP A 82 6.51 15.89 7.94
CA ASP A 82 7.01 14.57 8.41
C ASP A 82 6.10 13.35 8.18
N ASN A 83 4.96 13.50 7.51
CA ASN A 83 3.92 12.44 7.45
C ASN A 83 3.90 11.65 6.15
N ILE A 84 5.02 11.64 5.43
CA ILE A 84 5.13 10.95 4.14
C ILE A 84 5.76 9.57 4.36
N LEU A 85 5.12 8.54 3.81
CA LEU A 85 5.76 7.27 3.52
C LEU A 85 5.81 7.12 2.01
N PHE A 86 6.94 6.64 1.49
CA PHE A 86 7.07 6.39 0.05
C PHE A 86 7.88 5.14 -0.27
N THR A 87 7.63 4.62 -1.46
CA THR A 87 8.47 3.63 -2.15
C THR A 87 8.84 4.17 -3.52
N TYR A 88 9.90 3.64 -4.10
CA TYR A 88 10.26 3.99 -5.46
C TYR A 88 10.89 2.83 -6.21
N LYS A 89 10.72 2.85 -7.53
CA LYS A 89 11.35 1.94 -8.47
C LYS A 89 12.01 2.72 -9.58
N ILE A 90 13.24 2.35 -9.93
CA ILE A 90 13.90 2.87 -11.12
C ILE A 90 13.24 2.25 -12.35
N VAL A 91 12.58 3.07 -13.16
CA VAL A 91 11.89 2.64 -14.39
C VAL A 91 12.74 2.83 -15.64
N HIS A 92 13.65 3.80 -15.62
CA HIS A 92 14.59 4.03 -16.72
C HIS A 92 15.90 4.63 -16.20
N LYS A 93 17.00 4.35 -16.88
CA LYS A 93 18.32 4.90 -16.57
C LYS A 93 19.11 5.10 -17.85
N ASP A 94 19.61 6.31 -18.03
CA ASP A 94 20.49 6.65 -19.15
C ASP A 94 21.89 7.09 -18.66
N LYS A 95 22.64 7.80 -19.51
CA LYS A 95 23.99 8.30 -19.16
C LYS A 95 23.95 9.48 -18.18
N LYS A 96 22.92 10.33 -18.23
CA LYS A 96 22.78 11.58 -17.48
C LYS A 96 21.68 11.54 -16.42
N SER A 97 20.62 10.74 -16.62
CA SER A 97 19.42 10.75 -15.79
C SER A 97 19.01 9.37 -15.29
N ILE A 98 18.23 9.37 -14.22
CA ILE A 98 17.49 8.24 -13.67
C ILE A 98 16.04 8.66 -13.54
N ARG A 99 15.14 7.90 -14.17
CA ARG A 99 13.69 8.05 -13.99
C ARG A 99 13.21 7.04 -12.97
N VAL A 100 12.48 7.52 -11.98
CA VAL A 100 11.86 6.69 -10.94
C VAL A 100 10.35 6.86 -10.95
N LEU A 101 9.63 5.77 -10.68
CA LEU A 101 8.24 5.82 -10.28
C LEU A 101 8.21 5.81 -8.76
N VAL A 102 7.69 6.88 -8.17
CA VAL A 102 7.52 7.06 -6.74
C VAL A 102 6.05 6.87 -6.39
N ASN A 103 5.79 6.10 -5.35
CA ASN A 103 4.47 5.96 -4.76
C ASN A 103 4.54 6.43 -3.32
N CYS A 104 3.69 7.36 -2.93
CA CYS A 104 3.67 7.89 -1.58
C CYS A 104 2.27 8.04 -1.01
N ILE A 105 2.20 8.05 0.31
CA ILE A 105 1.02 8.42 1.09
C ILE A 105 1.43 9.53 2.04
N ASN A 106 0.55 10.50 2.23
CA ASN A 106 0.70 11.55 3.23
C ASN A 106 -0.45 11.41 4.22
N ASN A 107 -0.17 10.82 5.38
CA ASN A 107 -1.22 10.47 6.33
C ASN A 107 -0.75 10.70 7.77
N GLU A 108 -1.59 11.30 8.59
CA GLU A 108 -1.30 11.53 10.02
C GLU A 108 -1.02 10.23 10.79
N LEU A 109 -1.64 9.11 10.40
CA LEU A 109 -1.40 7.77 10.92
C LEU A 109 0.03 7.28 10.67
N VAL A 110 0.76 7.84 9.70
CA VAL A 110 2.20 7.60 9.54
C VAL A 110 2.97 8.00 10.80
N ARG A 111 2.57 9.10 11.46
CA ARG A 111 3.16 9.55 12.73
C ARG A 111 2.92 8.51 13.83
N GLU A 112 1.74 7.92 13.87
CA GLU A 112 1.41 6.86 14.82
C GLU A 112 2.20 5.58 14.53
N LEU A 113 2.34 5.19 13.26
CA LEU A 113 3.18 4.07 12.84
C LEU A 113 4.66 4.27 13.19
N LYS A 114 5.18 5.49 12.99
CA LYS A 114 6.52 5.89 13.42
C LYS A 114 6.68 5.79 14.94
N SER A 115 5.65 6.12 15.73
CA SER A 115 5.67 5.96 17.19
C SER A 115 5.75 4.50 17.63
N LEU A 116 5.11 3.57 16.90
CA LEU A 116 5.21 2.13 17.15
C LEU A 116 6.61 1.59 16.88
N TYR A 117 7.28 2.10 15.85
CA TYR A 117 8.66 1.76 15.54
C TYR A 117 9.62 2.13 16.68
N LYS A 118 9.45 3.32 17.27
CA LYS A 118 10.28 3.80 18.40
C LYS A 118 10.22 2.91 19.65
N ASN A 119 9.18 2.07 19.80
CA ASN A 119 9.00 1.16 20.93
C ASN A 119 9.72 -0.20 20.78
N LYS A 120 10.78 -0.29 19.96
CA LYS A 120 11.58 -1.51 19.68
C LYS A 120 10.78 -2.66 19.03
N ASN A 121 9.63 -2.35 18.43
CA ASN A 121 8.89 -3.30 17.62
C ASN A 121 9.40 -3.25 16.18
N LYS A 122 9.73 -4.41 15.61
CA LYS A 122 10.19 -4.51 14.22
C LYS A 122 8.96 -4.48 13.30
N ILE A 123 8.69 -3.32 12.70
CA ILE A 123 7.73 -3.21 11.60
C ILE A 123 8.41 -3.82 10.37
N ASN A 124 7.87 -4.95 9.89
CA ASN A 124 8.41 -5.64 8.74
C ASN A 124 7.89 -5.07 7.43
N SER A 125 6.63 -4.61 7.42
CA SER A 125 6.02 -4.11 6.19
C SER A 125 4.80 -3.24 6.45
N ILE A 126 4.67 -2.18 5.65
CA ILE A 126 3.48 -1.33 5.54
C ILE A 126 3.06 -1.35 4.07
N VAL A 127 1.81 -1.73 3.80
CA VAL A 127 1.28 -1.94 2.45
C VAL A 127 -0.11 -1.31 2.35
N CYS A 128 -0.35 -0.54 1.30
CA CYS A 128 -1.72 -0.09 0.98
C CYS A 128 -2.48 -1.21 0.27
N ILE A 129 -3.79 -1.33 0.49
CA ILE A 129 -4.63 -2.38 -0.11
C ILE A 129 -4.53 -2.44 -1.64
N GLN A 130 -4.37 -1.28 -2.30
CA GLN A 130 -4.16 -1.20 -3.74
C GLN A 130 -2.95 -2.02 -4.20
N PHE A 131 -1.81 -1.96 -3.49
CA PHE A 131 -0.62 -2.74 -3.85
C PHE A 131 -0.82 -4.24 -3.64
N PHE A 132 -1.59 -4.61 -2.61
CA PHE A 132 -1.98 -6.00 -2.42
C PHE A 132 -2.84 -6.51 -3.58
N ILE A 133 -3.85 -5.75 -4.01
CA ILE A 133 -4.71 -6.12 -5.15
C ILE A 133 -3.92 -6.11 -6.46
N LEU A 134 -3.04 -5.14 -6.69
CA LEU A 134 -2.15 -5.11 -7.85
C LEU A 134 -1.32 -6.39 -7.96
N LYS A 135 -0.79 -6.92 -6.85
CA LYS A 135 -0.05 -8.18 -6.86
C LYS A 135 -0.92 -9.36 -7.24
N LEU A 136 -2.13 -9.44 -6.71
CA LEU A 136 -3.08 -10.49 -7.10
C LEU A 136 -3.39 -10.42 -8.60
N LEU A 137 -3.61 -9.21 -9.12
CA LEU A 137 -3.83 -8.98 -10.54
C LEU A 137 -2.61 -9.40 -11.39
N GLN A 138 -1.39 -9.01 -10.99
CA GLN A 138 -0.16 -9.41 -11.67
C GLN A 138 0.04 -10.93 -11.75
N LYS A 139 -0.49 -11.68 -10.76
CA LYS A 139 -0.44 -13.16 -10.75
C LYS A 139 -1.55 -13.79 -11.59
N LYS A 140 -2.75 -13.22 -11.56
CA LYS A 140 -3.96 -13.82 -12.18
C LYS A 140 -4.19 -13.39 -13.63
N VAL A 141 -3.87 -12.14 -13.96
CA VAL A 141 -4.07 -11.58 -15.30
C VAL A 141 -2.81 -11.86 -16.13
N LYS A 142 -2.88 -12.87 -17.00
CA LYS A 142 -1.77 -13.25 -17.87
C LYS A 142 -1.34 -12.06 -18.72
N GLY A 143 -0.06 -11.73 -18.66
CA GLY A 143 0.51 -10.66 -19.47
C GLY A 143 0.14 -9.25 -19.00
N LEU A 144 -0.35 -9.03 -17.77
CA LEU A 144 -0.65 -7.68 -17.25
C LEU A 144 0.50 -6.67 -17.44
N LYS A 145 1.75 -7.13 -17.36
CA LYS A 145 2.94 -6.28 -17.60
C LYS A 145 3.13 -5.84 -19.06
N LYS A 146 2.48 -6.53 -20.00
CA LYS A 146 2.47 -6.22 -21.44
C LYS A 146 1.25 -5.41 -21.85
N ILE A 147 0.19 -5.42 -21.03
CA ILE A 147 -0.98 -4.59 -21.24
C ILE A 147 -0.57 -3.14 -21.01
N GLU A 148 -0.81 -2.30 -22.02
CA GLU A 148 -0.49 -0.87 -21.96
C GLU A 148 -1.25 -0.23 -20.81
N GLU A 149 -2.55 -0.47 -20.72
CA GLU A 149 -3.39 0.07 -19.66
C GLU A 149 -4.44 -0.94 -19.22
N TYR A 150 -4.57 -1.11 -17.90
CA TYR A 150 -5.56 -1.94 -17.26
C TYR A 150 -6.24 -1.16 -16.15
N ARG A 151 -7.56 -1.08 -16.17
CA ARG A 151 -8.37 -0.39 -15.16
C ARG A 151 -9.07 -1.40 -14.27
N CYS A 152 -9.02 -1.18 -12.97
CA CYS A 152 -9.69 -2.01 -11.99
C CYS A 152 -10.40 -1.17 -10.95
N ALA A 153 -11.63 -1.55 -10.61
CA ALA A 153 -12.37 -1.02 -9.48
C ALA A 153 -12.66 -2.14 -8.48
N PHE A 154 -12.51 -1.88 -7.19
CA PHE A 154 -12.81 -2.85 -6.14
C PHE A 154 -13.33 -2.19 -4.88
N THR A 155 -14.10 -2.93 -4.08
CA THR A 155 -14.50 -2.48 -2.74
C THR A 155 -13.80 -3.29 -1.66
N TYR A 156 -13.42 -2.63 -0.57
CA TYR A 156 -12.91 -3.27 0.63
C TYR A 156 -13.29 -2.45 1.87
N GLY A 157 -14.07 -3.06 2.77
CA GLY A 157 -14.67 -2.35 3.89
C GLY A 157 -15.70 -1.33 3.39
N ASP A 158 -15.62 -0.11 3.90
CA ASP A 158 -16.53 1.00 3.57
C ASP A 158 -16.00 1.86 2.40
N TYR A 159 -14.96 1.38 1.71
CA TYR A 159 -14.28 2.12 0.67
C TYR A 159 -14.33 1.39 -0.66
N SER A 160 -14.45 2.19 -1.69
CA SER A 160 -14.30 1.81 -3.08
C SER A 160 -13.03 2.41 -3.63
N TYR A 161 -12.33 1.64 -4.45
CA TYR A 161 -11.01 1.94 -4.97
C TYR A 161 -11.03 1.80 -6.48
N TYR A 162 -10.44 2.76 -7.17
CA TYR A 162 -10.12 2.68 -8.58
C TYR A 162 -8.61 2.63 -8.75
N MET A 163 -8.11 1.85 -9.71
CA MET A 163 -6.71 1.75 -10.06
C MET A 163 -6.54 1.78 -11.57
N ARG A 164 -5.73 2.72 -12.06
CA ARG A 164 -5.18 2.70 -13.41
C ARG A 164 -3.77 2.12 -13.38
N ILE A 165 -3.60 1.00 -14.06
CA ILE A 165 -2.37 0.21 -14.07
C ILE A 165 -1.76 0.28 -15.47
N HIS A 166 -0.53 0.79 -15.59
CA HIS A 166 0.18 0.85 -16.87
C HIS A 166 1.35 -0.13 -16.85
N LYS A 167 1.37 -1.09 -17.78
CA LYS A 167 2.42 -2.13 -17.87
C LYS A 167 2.68 -2.83 -16.53
N GLY A 168 1.60 -3.09 -15.79
CA GLY A 168 1.62 -3.75 -14.49
C GLY A 168 2.04 -2.86 -13.31
N GLU A 169 2.25 -1.56 -13.50
CA GLU A 169 2.57 -0.62 -12.41
C GLU A 169 1.38 0.29 -12.11
N LEU A 170 1.13 0.59 -10.82
CA LEU A 170 0.10 1.56 -10.44
C LEU A 170 0.50 2.96 -10.92
N ARG A 171 -0.39 3.65 -11.64
CA ARG A 171 -0.16 5.00 -12.15
C ARG A 171 -1.10 6.03 -11.54
N GLU A 172 -2.35 5.66 -11.40
CA GLU A 172 -3.37 6.48 -10.76
C GLU A 172 -4.25 5.58 -9.92
N ASN A 173 -4.79 6.15 -8.86
CA ASN A 173 -5.83 5.51 -8.08
C ASN A 173 -6.70 6.58 -7.46
N GLU A 174 -7.90 6.16 -7.12
CA GLU A 174 -8.85 6.96 -6.37
C GLU A 174 -9.49 6.11 -5.30
N VAL A 175 -9.81 6.73 -4.17
CA VAL A 175 -10.42 6.07 -3.03
C VAL A 175 -11.58 6.93 -2.55
N LEU A 176 -12.77 6.35 -2.51
CA LEU A 176 -13.98 6.99 -2.03
C LEU A 176 -14.63 6.13 -0.95
N LYS A 177 -15.16 6.78 0.09
CA LYS A 177 -15.96 6.12 1.12
C LYS A 177 -17.41 6.01 0.65
N CYS A 178 -17.69 4.97 -0.13
CA CYS A 178 -19.00 4.72 -0.71
C CYS A 178 -19.16 3.24 -1.09
N ASP A 179 -20.40 2.82 -1.34
CA ASP A 179 -20.67 1.49 -1.90
C ASP A 179 -20.33 1.42 -3.40
N MET A 180 -20.31 0.18 -3.93
CA MET A 180 -19.91 -0.07 -5.32
C MET A 180 -20.89 0.54 -6.35
N ASN A 181 -22.18 0.64 -6.03
CA ASN A 181 -23.17 1.15 -6.99
C ASN A 181 -22.94 2.64 -7.20
N TYR A 182 -22.84 3.40 -6.11
CA TYR A 182 -22.47 4.82 -6.19
C TYR A 182 -21.09 5.00 -6.84
N PHE A 183 -20.12 4.15 -6.50
CA PHE A 183 -18.79 4.26 -7.08
C PHE A 183 -18.76 4.04 -8.59
N LYS A 184 -19.57 3.12 -9.12
CA LYS A 184 -19.70 2.90 -10.56
C LYS A 184 -20.25 4.14 -11.27
N GLU A 185 -21.31 4.74 -10.73
CA GLU A 185 -21.89 5.98 -11.26
C GLU A 185 -20.84 7.11 -11.26
N TYR A 186 -20.10 7.24 -10.16
CA TYR A 186 -18.99 8.18 -10.06
C TYR A 186 -17.93 7.93 -11.14
N LEU A 187 -17.50 6.67 -11.33
CA LEU A 187 -16.50 6.33 -12.34
C LEU A 187 -17.00 6.59 -13.77
N PHE A 188 -18.27 6.30 -14.04
CA PHE A 188 -18.89 6.58 -15.33
C PHE A 188 -18.81 8.08 -15.67
N GLN A 189 -19.12 8.94 -14.70
CA GLN A 189 -19.12 10.40 -14.88
C GLN A 189 -17.70 10.98 -15.06
N ASN A 190 -16.69 10.39 -14.43
CA ASN A 190 -15.34 10.98 -14.36
C ASN A 190 -14.30 10.32 -15.28
N TYR A 191 -14.54 9.09 -15.74
CA TYR A 191 -13.55 8.31 -16.49
C TYR A 191 -14.02 7.82 -17.86
N ASP A 192 -15.27 8.06 -18.27
CA ASP A 192 -15.80 7.89 -19.63
C ASP A 192 -15.53 6.50 -20.29
N CYS A 193 -15.44 5.41 -19.50
CA CYS A 193 -14.98 4.11 -20.03
C CYS A 193 -15.42 2.84 -19.26
N GLU A 194 -16.68 2.75 -18.80
CA GLU A 194 -17.18 1.63 -17.97
C GLU A 194 -16.86 0.24 -18.54
N GLU A 195 -16.92 0.08 -19.88
CA GLU A 195 -16.67 -1.18 -20.59
C GLU A 195 -15.24 -1.73 -20.44
N SER A 196 -14.28 -0.89 -20.02
CA SER A 196 -12.87 -1.27 -19.86
C SER A 196 -12.45 -1.50 -18.40
N ILE A 197 -13.37 -1.36 -17.44
CA ILE A 197 -13.07 -1.47 -16.00
C ILE A 197 -13.39 -2.88 -15.51
N SER A 198 -12.38 -3.57 -14.97
CA SER A 198 -12.58 -4.84 -14.27
C SER A 198 -13.05 -4.60 -12.84
N TYR A 199 -14.26 -5.03 -12.51
CA TYR A 199 -14.83 -4.93 -11.16
C TYR A 199 -14.51 -6.15 -10.30
N ILE A 200 -13.93 -5.92 -9.11
CA ILE A 200 -13.61 -6.96 -8.13
C ILE A 200 -14.39 -6.71 -6.84
N TYR A 201 -15.19 -7.69 -6.44
CA TYR A 201 -15.94 -7.64 -5.18
C TYR A 201 -15.19 -8.41 -4.10
N LEU A 202 -14.60 -7.70 -3.14
CA LEU A 202 -13.93 -8.33 -2.01
C LEU A 202 -14.91 -8.39 -0.83
N LYS A 203 -15.49 -9.57 -0.60
CA LYS A 203 -16.34 -9.77 0.57
C LYS A 203 -15.48 -9.78 1.83
N LYS A 204 -15.69 -8.81 2.74
CA LYS A 204 -15.05 -8.79 4.06
C LYS A 204 -15.43 -10.07 4.81
N GLY A 205 -14.45 -10.92 5.09
CA GLY A 205 -14.65 -12.21 5.74
C GLY A 205 -13.33 -12.88 6.12
N LYS A 206 -13.39 -13.87 7.03
CA LYS A 206 -12.21 -14.58 7.56
C LYS A 206 -11.26 -15.08 6.47
N GLY A 207 -11.80 -15.51 5.32
CA GLY A 207 -11.00 -15.98 4.18
C GLY A 207 -10.12 -14.90 3.52
N PHE A 208 -10.62 -13.68 3.35
CA PHE A 208 -9.85 -12.61 2.71
C PHE A 208 -8.68 -12.16 3.59
N ASN A 209 -8.90 -12.01 4.91
CA ASN A 209 -7.82 -11.65 5.83
C ASN A 209 -6.72 -12.72 5.85
N ASN A 210 -7.06 -14.01 5.83
CA ASN A 210 -6.07 -15.08 5.75
C ASN A 210 -5.27 -15.02 4.43
N ILE A 211 -5.92 -14.75 3.29
CA ILE A 211 -5.24 -14.59 1.99
C ILE A 211 -4.34 -13.36 2.03
N ALA A 212 -4.87 -12.20 2.41
CA ALA A 212 -4.12 -10.95 2.51
C ALA A 212 -2.89 -11.11 3.39
N ILE A 213 -3.03 -11.69 4.58
CA ILE A 213 -1.92 -11.83 5.52
C ILE A 213 -0.91 -12.88 5.04
N SER A 214 -1.36 -14.01 4.49
CA SER A 214 -0.45 -15.03 3.95
C SER A 214 0.38 -14.50 2.77
N GLU A 215 -0.23 -13.69 1.91
CA GLU A 215 0.44 -13.06 0.78
C GLU A 215 1.35 -11.92 1.26
N ILE A 216 0.91 -11.08 2.19
CA ILE A 216 1.72 -10.03 2.83
C ILE A 216 2.96 -10.62 3.53
N GLN A 217 2.85 -11.81 4.14
CA GLN A 217 3.99 -12.52 4.72
C GLN A 217 4.97 -13.05 3.66
N LYS A 218 4.46 -13.51 2.52
CA LYS A 218 5.28 -13.85 1.34
C LYS A 218 5.94 -12.60 0.73
N LEU A 219 5.48 -11.38 1.07
CA LEU A 219 6.11 -10.14 0.61
C LEU A 219 7.51 -9.87 1.22
N LYS A 220 8.09 -10.76 2.04
CA LYS A 220 9.51 -10.66 2.46
C LYS A 220 10.51 -10.57 1.28
N SER A 221 10.12 -10.98 0.07
CA SER A 221 10.93 -10.79 -1.15
C SER A 221 10.69 -9.45 -1.88
N PHE A 222 9.91 -8.53 -1.32
CA PHE A 222 9.40 -7.30 -1.97
C PHE A 222 9.94 -6.01 -1.33
N GLU A 223 11.23 -5.94 -1.01
CA GLU A 223 11.83 -4.75 -0.40
C GLU A 223 11.64 -3.43 -1.20
N ASN A 224 11.22 -3.50 -2.46
CA ASN A 224 11.03 -2.33 -3.34
C ASN A 224 9.58 -1.79 -3.40
N GLU A 225 8.60 -2.50 -2.84
CA GLU A 225 7.16 -2.11 -2.88
C GLU A 225 6.54 -1.98 -1.49
N VAL A 226 7.34 -2.15 -0.45
CA VAL A 226 6.98 -1.97 0.95
C VAL A 226 7.37 -0.56 1.37
N LEU A 227 6.41 0.20 1.92
CA LEU A 227 6.70 1.50 2.52
C LEU A 227 7.64 1.26 3.71
N LYS A 228 8.89 1.72 3.59
CA LYS A 228 9.91 1.51 4.63
C LYS A 228 9.86 2.66 5.64
N LEU A 229 9.87 2.29 6.91
CA LEU A 229 10.25 3.18 8.01
C LEU A 229 11.75 2.99 8.22
N GLU A 230 12.56 3.98 7.86
CA GLU A 230 13.99 3.98 8.19
C GLU A 230 14.21 4.62 9.57
N GLU A 231 15.27 4.19 10.28
CA GLU A 231 15.74 4.84 11.51
C GLU A 231 16.12 6.29 11.19
N VAL A 232 15.52 7.25 11.92
CA VAL A 232 15.96 8.65 11.94
C VAL A 232 17.14 8.79 12.87
#